data_AF-A0A084SLK6-F1
#
_entry.id   AF-A0A084SLK6-F1
#
_cell.length_a   1.000
_cell.length_b   1.000
_cell.length_c   1.000
_cell.angle_alpha   90.00
_cell.angle_beta   90.00
_cell.angle_gamma   90.00
#
_symmetry.space_group_name_H-M   'P 1'
#
loop_
_entity.id
_entity.type
_entity.pdbx_description
1 polymer ?
#
loop_
_entity_poly.entity_id
_entity_poly.type
_entity_poly.pdbx_seq_one_letter_code
_entity_poly.pdbx_strand_id
1 'polypeptide(L)'
;MGKRGVTRPMGPRQHKQHGPEHGGKKGHGGGHAMSSEDRKKMLGMHHAQTVWVWWSIILLGVWMVLAPLTFGQAGMRVEPSGGRDVWLSMEWRVRLMGGSDVLSGLALLFFGWRSLKPGRPLSQWACCFVGIWLSMAPVLFWAPTAVSYLNGTLVGMLVIALSLLVPGMPGMVRYMKMGPPRPPGWTYNPSSWPQRAVMIGLGFVGFLVSRYLAAFQLGYIDTIWDPFFGESTRNVLNSNMSHSLPISDAALGTLAYTFEFLMGFMGSPARWRTMPWMVTFYGILVIPLGLVHIGLVISQPVVVGEWCTFCLLAAAIMLPMLPLEGDEVVAMGQHLVQAKRRGESLWKVFWKGGEPEGSQPDERDPGVQAFPEAPVKVVRAGLWGMSVPWGLALCALLGVGLMAVPGLLAVQKPASAVFHLCGAFIVTASVVAWGEVFRLARMLNLPLAGAVAVLPWVLGGGGMMAKVVGLLAGVAVAALSLPRGPKRESYGSWDRFVR
;
A
#
# COMPACT_ATOMS: atom_id res chain seq x y z
N MET A 1 12.62 37.24 -8.03
CA MET A 1 11.64 36.16 -8.26
C MET A 1 11.78 35.11 -7.17
N GLY A 2 10.74 34.92 -6.36
CA GLY A 2 10.79 34.21 -5.09
C GLY A 2 11.14 32.72 -5.20
N LYS A 3 11.86 32.21 -4.20
CA LYS A 3 12.19 30.78 -3.99
C LYS A 3 10.97 29.93 -3.64
N ARG A 4 9.88 30.03 -4.41
CA ARG A 4 8.75 29.10 -4.36
C ARG A 4 9.11 27.89 -5.21
N GLY A 5 9.01 26.68 -4.65
CA GLY A 5 9.04 25.46 -5.46
C GLY A 5 9.84 24.27 -4.94
N VAL A 6 10.44 24.33 -3.75
CA VAL A 6 11.14 23.15 -3.21
C VAL A 6 10.51 22.76 -1.88
N THR A 7 9.57 21.81 -1.92
CA THR A 7 8.82 21.31 -0.75
C THR A 7 9.64 20.37 0.13
N ARG A 8 10.84 19.97 -0.32
CA ARG A 8 11.75 19.08 0.41
C ARG A 8 13.07 19.79 0.70
N PRO A 9 13.72 19.54 1.85
CA PRO A 9 15.10 19.96 2.03
C PRO A 9 15.94 19.27 0.97
N MET A 10 16.34 19.99 -0.08
CA MET A 10 17.34 19.47 -1.00
C MET A 10 18.64 19.35 -0.23
N GLY A 11 19.30 18.19 -0.35
CA GLY A 11 20.73 18.10 -0.05
C GLY A 11 21.47 19.18 -0.85
N PRO A 12 22.62 19.66 -0.36
CA PRO A 12 23.32 20.78 -0.98
C PRO A 12 23.54 20.49 -2.46
N ARG A 13 22.82 21.23 -3.33
CA ARG A 13 23.16 21.35 -4.74
C ARG A 13 24.60 21.86 -4.77
N GLN A 14 25.47 21.17 -5.49
CA GLN A 14 26.82 21.64 -5.78
C GLN A 14 26.74 23.10 -6.22
N HIS A 15 27.21 24.00 -5.36
CA HIS A 15 27.37 25.40 -5.71
C HIS A 15 28.36 25.43 -6.87
N LYS A 16 27.90 25.79 -8.07
CA LYS A 16 28.79 26.20 -9.15
C LYS A 16 29.63 27.36 -8.61
N GLN A 17 30.91 27.11 -8.44
CA GLN A 17 31.91 28.09 -8.04
C GLN A 17 32.06 29.12 -9.17
N HIS A 18 31.76 30.38 -8.87
CA HIS A 18 32.38 31.53 -9.53
C HIS A 18 32.99 32.39 -8.43
N GLY A 19 34.32 32.48 -8.38
CA GLY A 19 35.09 33.32 -7.48
C GLY A 19 36.53 32.82 -7.31
N PRO A 20 37.55 33.71 -7.32
CA PRO A 20 38.88 33.41 -7.87
C PRO A 20 39.85 32.70 -6.90
N GLU A 21 40.90 32.19 -7.52
CA GLU A 21 42.05 31.47 -6.99
C GLU A 21 42.59 32.01 -5.65
N HIS A 22 42.79 31.11 -4.69
CA HIS A 22 43.94 31.17 -3.78
C HIS A 22 44.28 29.78 -3.24
N GLY A 23 45.53 29.35 -3.53
CA GLY A 23 46.47 28.74 -2.60
C GLY A 23 46.05 27.47 -1.86
N GLY A 24 46.57 26.33 -2.30
CA GLY A 24 46.23 25.00 -1.79
C GLY A 24 46.58 24.72 -0.32
N LYS A 25 45.81 23.80 0.24
CA LYS A 25 46.25 22.81 1.24
C LYS A 25 45.30 21.61 1.18
N LYS A 26 45.88 20.44 0.90
CA LYS A 26 45.22 19.12 0.96
C LYS A 26 44.64 18.92 2.35
N GLY A 27 43.32 18.69 2.44
CA GLY A 27 42.60 18.37 3.67
C GLY A 27 41.63 17.22 3.41
N HIS A 28 41.78 16.17 4.20
CA HIS A 28 41.00 14.93 4.17
C HIS A 28 39.47 15.19 4.16
N GLY A 29 38.76 14.42 3.33
CA GLY A 29 37.30 14.42 3.24
C GLY A 29 36.64 13.88 4.51
N GLY A 30 36.50 14.72 5.52
CA GLY A 30 35.60 14.51 6.65
C GLY A 30 34.19 14.96 6.26
N GLY A 31 33.23 14.04 6.30
CA GLY A 31 31.82 14.40 6.15
C GLY A 31 31.42 15.41 7.22
N HIS A 32 31.21 16.67 6.85
CA HIS A 32 30.73 17.69 7.77
C HIS A 32 29.36 17.28 8.32
N ALA A 33 29.33 16.77 9.55
CA ALA A 33 28.10 16.59 10.29
C ALA A 33 27.47 17.98 10.50
N MET A 34 26.27 18.19 9.94
CA MET A 34 25.55 19.45 10.06
C MET A 34 25.44 19.92 11.51
N SER A 35 25.82 21.17 11.76
CA SER A 35 25.72 21.78 13.09
C SER A 35 24.25 21.94 13.52
N SER A 36 24.04 22.20 14.81
CA SER A 36 22.69 22.50 15.34
C SER A 36 22.12 23.80 14.75
N GLU A 37 22.99 24.74 14.39
CA GLU A 37 22.63 26.02 13.75
C GLU A 37 22.20 25.83 12.31
N ASP A 38 22.91 24.99 11.55
CA ASP A 38 22.53 24.64 10.17
C ASP A 38 21.14 23.98 10.14
N ARG A 39 20.85 23.11 11.11
CA ARG A 39 19.52 22.49 11.25
C ARG A 39 18.43 23.51 11.55
N LYS A 40 18.70 24.48 12.42
CA LYS A 40 17.74 25.58 12.72
C LYS A 40 17.49 26.44 11.49
N LYS A 41 18.53 26.78 10.74
CA LYS A 41 18.43 27.58 9.50
C LYS A 41 17.62 26.83 8.42
N MET A 42 17.89 25.55 8.22
CA MET A 42 17.11 24.72 7.30
C MET A 42 15.64 24.58 7.71
N LEU A 43 15.36 24.41 9.01
CA LEU A 43 13.99 24.39 9.52
C LEU A 43 13.25 25.71 9.21
N GLY A 44 13.91 26.86 9.40
CA GLY A 44 13.33 28.16 9.09
C GLY A 44 13.04 28.34 7.60
N MET A 45 13.99 27.97 6.74
CA MET A 45 13.82 28.04 5.28
C MET A 45 12.70 27.12 4.78
N HIS A 46 12.69 25.88 5.25
CA HIS A 46 11.66 24.89 4.91
C HIS A 46 10.27 25.36 5.38
N HIS A 47 10.15 25.84 6.61
CA HIS A 47 8.90 26.41 7.14
C HIS A 47 8.40 27.57 6.30
N ALA A 48 9.28 28.49 5.90
CA ALA A 48 8.90 29.62 5.05
C ALA A 48 8.36 29.18 3.67
N GLN A 49 8.86 28.06 3.13
CA GLN A 49 8.41 27.50 1.86
C GLN A 49 7.07 26.75 1.98
N THR A 50 6.75 26.22 3.16
CA THR A 50 5.56 25.40 3.39
C THR A 50 4.49 26.10 4.23
N VAL A 51 4.66 27.35 4.66
CA VAL A 51 3.70 28.03 5.54
C VAL A 51 2.29 28.13 4.94
N TRP A 52 2.19 28.26 3.61
CA TRP A 52 0.93 28.29 2.88
C TRP A 52 0.08 27.03 3.08
N VAL A 53 0.72 25.89 3.32
CA VAL A 53 0.07 24.60 3.57
C VAL A 53 -0.81 24.67 4.83
N TRP A 54 -0.31 25.31 5.89
CA TRP A 54 -1.05 25.46 7.14
C TRP A 54 -2.23 26.42 6.97
N TRP A 55 -2.09 27.46 6.14
CA TRP A 55 -3.24 28.28 5.73
C TRP A 55 -4.28 27.48 4.96
N SER A 56 -3.87 26.61 4.03
CA SER A 56 -4.80 25.70 3.33
C SER A 56 -5.53 24.77 4.30
N ILE A 57 -4.85 24.25 5.33
CA ILE A 57 -5.49 23.42 6.36
C ILE A 57 -6.52 24.21 7.18
N ILE A 58 -6.24 25.47 7.52
CA ILE A 58 -7.20 26.34 8.21
C ILE A 58 -8.43 26.57 7.34
N LEU A 59 -8.25 26.85 6.04
CA LEU A 59 -9.37 27.02 5.11
C LEU A 59 -10.20 25.74 4.96
N LEU A 60 -9.56 24.57 4.92
CA LEU A 60 -10.26 23.28 4.99
C LEU A 60 -10.98 23.09 6.33
N GLY A 61 -10.45 23.61 7.43
CA GLY A 61 -11.13 23.64 8.73
C GLY A 61 -12.44 24.42 8.67
N VAL A 62 -12.42 25.63 8.07
CA VAL A 62 -13.64 26.43 7.83
C VAL A 62 -14.63 25.65 6.96
N TRP A 63 -14.14 25.07 5.85
CA TRP A 63 -14.96 24.23 4.96
C TRP A 63 -15.67 23.11 5.73
N MET A 64 -14.95 22.36 6.57
CA MET A 64 -15.51 21.25 7.33
C MET A 64 -16.54 21.69 8.38
N VAL A 65 -16.36 22.84 9.03
CA VAL A 65 -17.36 23.39 9.96
C VAL A 65 -18.65 23.77 9.21
N LEU A 66 -18.53 24.29 8.00
CA LEU A 66 -19.68 24.73 7.21
C LEU A 66 -20.33 23.61 6.39
N ALA A 67 -19.60 22.52 6.10
CA ALA A 67 -20.07 21.45 5.22
C ALA A 67 -21.43 20.84 5.64
N PRO A 68 -21.69 20.55 6.94
CA PRO A 68 -23.00 20.06 7.38
C PRO A 68 -24.13 21.07 7.17
N LEU A 69 -23.85 22.38 7.18
CA LEU A 69 -24.82 23.44 6.96
C LEU A 69 -25.11 23.66 5.46
N THR A 70 -24.09 23.54 4.61
CA THR A 70 -24.19 23.84 3.17
C THR A 70 -24.66 22.66 2.35
N PHE A 71 -24.15 21.47 2.64
CA PHE A 71 -24.52 20.26 1.89
C PHE A 71 -25.69 19.53 2.54
N GLY A 72 -25.97 19.84 3.81
CA GLY A 72 -27.01 19.22 4.60
C GLY A 72 -26.81 17.71 4.76
N GLN A 73 -27.10 17.17 5.92
CA GLN A 73 -27.45 15.74 6.02
C GLN A 73 -28.88 15.48 5.46
N ALA A 74 -29.34 16.35 4.56
CA ALA A 74 -30.67 16.47 3.99
C ALA A 74 -30.74 16.00 2.52
N GLY A 75 -29.61 15.59 1.93
CA GLY A 75 -29.63 14.83 0.69
C GLY A 75 -30.34 13.49 0.85
N MET A 76 -30.59 12.78 -0.26
CA MET A 76 -31.17 11.44 -0.21
C MET A 76 -30.33 10.53 0.70
N ARG A 77 -30.95 10.12 1.80
CA ARG A 77 -30.37 9.18 2.76
C ARG A 77 -30.59 7.79 2.20
N VAL A 78 -29.54 6.99 2.21
CA VAL A 78 -29.59 5.63 1.68
C VAL A 78 -29.35 4.63 2.80
N GLU A 79 -30.06 3.51 2.73
CA GLU A 79 -29.71 2.35 3.53
C GLU A 79 -28.67 1.51 2.76
N PRO A 80 -27.78 0.80 3.47
CA PRO A 80 -26.85 -0.11 2.85
C PRO A 80 -27.53 -1.16 1.97
N SER A 81 -26.79 -1.65 0.98
CA SER A 81 -27.32 -2.69 0.10
C SER A 81 -27.61 -3.99 0.85
N GLY A 82 -28.47 -4.81 0.27
CA GLY A 82 -28.73 -6.16 0.78
C GLY A 82 -29.53 -6.22 2.08
N GLY A 83 -30.17 -5.12 2.50
CA GLY A 83 -31.01 -5.09 3.70
C GLY A 83 -30.22 -5.35 4.99
N ARG A 84 -28.94 -5.01 4.99
CA ARG A 84 -28.02 -5.31 6.08
C ARG A 84 -28.34 -4.50 7.33
N ASP A 85 -28.40 -5.18 8.47
CA ASP A 85 -28.45 -4.51 9.78
C ASP A 85 -27.11 -3.83 10.10
N VAL A 86 -27.19 -2.55 10.45
CA VAL A 86 -26.05 -1.72 10.82
C VAL A 86 -26.17 -1.38 12.29
N TRP A 87 -25.03 -1.33 12.99
CA TRP A 87 -25.01 -1.07 14.43
C TRP A 87 -25.46 0.35 14.84
N LEU A 88 -25.60 1.28 13.87
CA LEU A 88 -26.13 2.63 14.06
C LEU A 88 -27.47 2.79 13.36
N SER A 89 -28.43 3.39 14.07
CA SER A 89 -29.65 3.91 13.44
C SER A 89 -29.32 5.09 12.52
N MET A 90 -30.15 5.30 11.50
CA MET A 90 -30.00 6.42 10.56
C MET A 90 -29.82 7.79 11.25
N GLU A 91 -30.58 8.03 12.34
CA GLU A 91 -30.48 9.26 13.13
C GLU A 91 -29.08 9.44 13.75
N TRP A 92 -28.49 8.38 14.29
CA TRP A 92 -27.15 8.42 14.86
C TRP A 92 -26.08 8.56 13.78
N ARG A 93 -26.22 7.89 12.62
CA ARG A 93 -25.28 8.05 11.49
C ARG A 93 -25.19 9.51 11.06
N VAL A 94 -26.35 10.16 10.88
CA VAL A 94 -26.46 11.58 10.53
C VAL A 94 -25.82 12.49 11.58
N ARG A 95 -26.15 12.29 12.87
CA ARG A 95 -25.61 13.12 13.96
C ARG A 95 -24.11 12.94 14.12
N LEU A 96 -23.61 11.71 14.09
CA LEU A 96 -22.19 11.41 14.26
C LEU A 96 -21.36 11.91 13.08
N MET A 97 -21.85 11.77 11.84
CA MET A 97 -21.18 12.34 10.67
C MET A 97 -21.13 13.87 10.73
N GLY A 98 -22.26 14.54 10.98
CA GLY A 98 -22.28 16.01 11.10
C GLY A 98 -21.41 16.52 12.25
N GLY A 99 -21.45 15.85 13.41
CA GLY A 99 -20.60 16.18 14.55
C GLY A 99 -19.12 15.94 14.27
N SER A 100 -18.77 14.85 13.59
CA SER A 100 -17.41 14.53 13.15
C SER A 100 -16.84 15.62 12.25
N ASP A 101 -17.62 16.09 11.28
CA ASP A 101 -17.21 17.14 10.35
C ASP A 101 -16.92 18.46 11.09
N VAL A 102 -17.83 18.90 11.97
CA VAL A 102 -17.65 20.14 12.76
C VAL A 102 -16.45 20.04 13.70
N LEU A 103 -16.34 18.95 14.47
CA LEU A 103 -15.26 18.77 15.44
C LEU A 103 -13.89 18.67 14.74
N SER A 104 -13.83 17.96 13.61
CA SER A 104 -12.62 17.89 12.79
C SER A 104 -12.26 19.26 12.23
N GLY A 105 -13.24 20.02 11.72
CA GLY A 105 -13.03 21.38 11.22
C GLY A 105 -12.46 22.31 12.29
N LEU A 106 -13.05 22.32 13.49
CA LEU A 106 -12.54 23.10 14.64
C LEU A 106 -11.12 22.68 15.05
N ALA A 107 -10.83 21.37 15.05
CA ALA A 107 -9.49 20.88 15.34
C ALA A 107 -8.47 21.35 14.28
N LEU A 108 -8.82 21.31 13.00
CA LEU A 108 -7.96 21.82 11.91
C LEU A 108 -7.72 23.33 12.01
N LEU A 109 -8.73 24.11 12.40
CA LEU A 109 -8.56 25.55 12.67
C LEU A 109 -7.54 25.78 13.78
N PHE A 110 -7.71 25.10 14.91
CA PHE A 110 -6.84 25.26 16.07
C PHE A 110 -5.40 24.78 15.82
N PHE A 111 -5.23 23.55 15.34
CA PHE A 111 -3.91 22.96 15.10
C PHE A 111 -3.22 23.53 13.86
N GLY A 112 -3.99 23.89 12.82
CA GLY A 112 -3.50 24.61 11.65
C GLY A 112 -2.94 25.97 12.03
N TRP A 113 -3.69 26.76 12.82
CA TRP A 113 -3.22 28.06 13.31
C TRP A 113 -1.96 27.93 14.16
N ARG A 114 -1.92 26.95 15.06
CA ARG A 114 -0.73 26.68 15.89
C ARG A 114 0.48 26.27 15.05
N SER A 115 0.28 25.64 13.89
CA SER A 115 1.33 25.19 12.97
C SER A 115 1.88 26.31 12.07
N LEU A 116 1.27 27.50 12.06
CA LEU A 116 1.84 28.69 11.41
C LEU A 116 3.18 29.12 12.05
N LYS A 117 3.41 28.76 13.32
CA LYS A 117 4.69 28.95 14.01
C LYS A 117 5.60 27.73 13.82
N PRO A 118 6.90 27.93 13.54
CA PRO A 118 7.83 26.82 13.36
C PRO A 118 8.00 26.00 14.65
N GLY A 119 8.41 24.74 14.50
CA GLY A 119 8.80 23.88 15.64
C GLY A 119 7.64 23.31 16.45
N ARG A 120 6.45 23.17 15.86
CA ARG A 120 5.24 22.60 16.48
C ARG A 120 4.85 21.22 15.90
N PRO A 121 5.72 20.19 15.96
CA PRO A 121 5.46 18.91 15.30
C PRO A 121 4.22 18.19 15.81
N LEU A 122 3.88 18.35 17.10
CA LEU A 122 2.66 17.75 17.68
C LEU A 122 1.38 18.28 17.01
N SER A 123 1.33 19.58 16.71
CA SER A 123 0.18 20.19 16.02
C SER A 123 0.08 19.74 14.57
N GLN A 124 1.22 19.56 13.91
CA GLN A 124 1.28 19.04 12.54
C GLN A 124 0.80 17.58 12.47
N TRP A 125 1.22 16.75 13.43
CA TRP A 125 0.71 15.38 13.58
C TRP A 125 -0.78 15.35 13.91
N ALA A 126 -1.27 16.24 14.78
CA ALA A 126 -2.69 16.33 15.08
C ALA A 126 -3.52 16.59 13.82
N CYS A 127 -3.09 17.51 12.93
CA CYS A 127 -3.75 17.71 11.64
C CYS A 127 -3.77 16.42 10.80
N CYS A 128 -2.66 15.69 10.74
CA CYS A 128 -2.60 14.41 10.01
C CYS A 128 -3.59 13.38 10.58
N PHE A 129 -3.67 13.25 11.92
CA PHE A 129 -4.61 12.35 12.57
C PHE A 129 -6.07 12.75 12.33
N VAL A 130 -6.36 14.05 12.25
CA VAL A 130 -7.69 14.53 11.83
C VAL A 130 -7.98 14.12 10.38
N GLY A 131 -7.02 14.21 9.46
CA GLY A 131 -7.18 13.72 8.09
C GLY A 131 -7.42 12.20 7.99
N ILE A 132 -6.70 11.42 8.81
CA ILE A 132 -6.93 9.98 8.96
C ILE A 132 -8.35 9.72 9.46
N TRP A 133 -8.76 10.42 10.53
CA TRP A 133 -10.12 10.31 11.08
C TRP A 133 -11.19 10.66 10.05
N LEU A 134 -11.04 11.76 9.30
CA LEU A 134 -11.97 12.16 8.25
C LEU A 134 -12.13 11.10 7.14
N SER A 135 -11.05 10.37 6.84
CA SER A 135 -11.11 9.25 5.88
C SER A 135 -11.80 8.01 6.46
N MET A 136 -11.68 7.78 7.78
CA MET A 136 -12.26 6.64 8.49
C MET A 136 -13.73 6.84 8.88
N ALA A 137 -14.13 8.06 9.26
CA ALA A 137 -15.44 8.36 9.82
C ALA A 137 -16.59 7.95 8.87
N PRO A 138 -16.54 8.18 7.54
CA PRO A 138 -17.58 7.71 6.63
C PRO A 138 -17.75 6.19 6.60
N VAL A 139 -16.67 5.43 6.86
CA VAL A 139 -16.70 3.96 6.91
C VAL A 139 -17.26 3.47 8.24
N LEU A 140 -16.79 4.05 9.35
CA LEU A 140 -17.22 3.66 10.70
C LEU A 140 -18.67 4.06 11.00
N PHE A 141 -19.09 5.25 10.56
CA PHE A 141 -20.43 5.74 10.82
C PHE A 141 -21.43 5.41 9.71
N TRP A 142 -21.02 4.62 8.71
CA TRP A 142 -21.87 4.25 7.58
C TRP A 142 -22.50 5.50 6.95
N ALA A 143 -21.66 6.33 6.32
CA ALA A 143 -22.07 7.65 5.83
C ALA A 143 -23.43 7.61 5.11
N PRO A 144 -24.44 8.35 5.60
CA PRO A 144 -25.81 8.17 5.14
C PRO A 144 -26.05 8.76 3.75
N THR A 145 -25.11 9.54 3.22
CA THR A 145 -25.20 10.19 1.91
C THR A 145 -23.87 10.07 1.16
N ALA A 146 -23.95 9.95 -0.17
CA ALA A 146 -22.77 9.90 -1.04
C ALA A 146 -21.90 11.17 -0.91
N VAL A 147 -22.52 12.32 -0.68
CA VAL A 147 -21.82 13.60 -0.49
C VAL A 147 -20.98 13.59 0.79
N SER A 148 -21.53 13.08 1.90
CA SER A 148 -20.77 12.96 3.16
C SER A 148 -19.57 12.03 3.00
N TYR A 149 -19.76 10.90 2.30
CA TYR A 149 -18.69 9.96 2.02
C TYR A 149 -17.59 10.57 1.14
N LEU A 150 -17.96 11.22 0.04
CA LEU A 150 -17.03 11.90 -0.86
C LEU A 150 -16.28 13.02 -0.14
N ASN A 151 -16.98 13.87 0.62
CA ASN A 151 -16.38 14.99 1.33
C ASN A 151 -15.38 14.51 2.39
N GLY A 152 -15.77 13.56 3.24
CA GLY A 152 -14.90 13.03 4.29
C GLY A 152 -13.64 12.37 3.72
N THR A 153 -13.79 11.51 2.72
CA THR A 153 -12.64 10.83 2.08
C THR A 153 -11.74 11.81 1.34
N LEU A 154 -12.28 12.73 0.55
CA LEU A 154 -11.48 13.69 -0.23
C LEU A 154 -10.75 14.70 0.67
N VAL A 155 -11.47 15.32 1.61
CA VAL A 155 -10.86 16.28 2.53
C VAL A 155 -9.86 15.57 3.45
N GLY A 156 -10.16 14.36 3.90
CA GLY A 156 -9.23 13.52 4.65
C GLY A 156 -7.90 13.32 3.90
N MET A 157 -7.95 12.91 2.63
CA MET A 157 -6.77 12.78 1.77
C MET A 157 -6.01 14.10 1.61
N LEU A 158 -6.72 15.21 1.37
CA LEU A 158 -6.10 16.54 1.25
C LEU A 158 -5.40 16.97 2.54
N VAL A 159 -6.01 16.76 3.69
CA VAL A 159 -5.44 17.09 4.99
C VAL A 159 -4.20 16.24 5.27
N ILE A 160 -4.21 14.94 4.95
CA ILE A 160 -3.02 14.07 5.07
C ILE A 160 -1.90 14.58 4.14
N ALA A 161 -2.25 14.86 2.87
CA ALA A 161 -1.29 15.33 1.88
C ALA A 161 -0.65 16.66 2.30
N LEU A 162 -1.46 17.64 2.71
CA LEU A 162 -1.01 18.95 3.16
C LEU A 162 -0.23 18.83 4.46
N SER A 163 -0.70 18.10 5.48
CA SER A 163 -0.03 18.07 6.77
C SER A 163 1.28 17.28 6.80
N LEU A 164 1.40 16.25 5.95
CA LEU A 164 2.49 15.28 6.04
C LEU A 164 3.26 15.07 4.73
N LEU A 165 2.58 14.91 3.59
CA LEU A 165 3.26 14.55 2.33
C LEU A 165 4.00 15.73 1.69
N VAL A 166 3.39 16.92 1.69
CA VAL A 166 3.94 18.14 1.10
C VAL A 166 5.09 18.70 1.93
N PRO A 167 4.92 19.04 3.22
CA PRO A 167 6.02 19.53 4.05
C PRO A 167 7.01 18.41 4.43
N GLY A 168 6.61 17.15 4.34
CA GLY A 168 7.34 16.03 4.92
C GLY A 168 7.01 15.82 6.39
N MET A 169 7.33 14.63 6.90
CA MET A 169 7.10 14.22 8.29
C MET A 169 7.49 15.32 9.30
N PRO A 170 6.61 15.67 10.24
CA PRO A 170 6.90 16.60 11.32
C PRO A 170 8.16 16.22 12.09
N GLY A 171 9.12 17.14 12.17
CA GLY A 171 10.38 16.94 12.90
C GLY A 171 11.46 16.17 12.15
N MET A 172 11.23 15.75 10.91
CA MET A 172 12.18 15.00 10.08
C MET A 172 13.56 15.67 9.97
N VAL A 173 13.61 16.99 9.75
CA VAL A 173 14.87 17.76 9.63
C VAL A 173 15.74 17.69 10.88
N ARG A 174 15.17 17.37 12.06
CA ARG A 174 15.93 17.25 13.31
C ARG A 174 16.68 15.93 13.42
N TYR A 175 16.14 14.86 12.81
CA TYR A 175 16.59 13.48 13.04
C TYR A 175 17.17 12.82 11.79
N MET A 176 16.79 13.26 10.59
CA MET A 176 17.22 12.61 9.36
C MET A 176 18.73 12.71 9.18
N LYS A 177 19.35 11.55 8.95
CA LYS A 177 20.76 11.44 8.62
C LYS A 177 20.93 11.34 7.11
N MET A 178 21.64 12.31 6.53
CA MET A 178 21.92 12.34 5.09
C MET A 178 22.90 11.23 4.72
N GLY A 179 22.75 10.68 3.53
CA GLY A 179 23.65 9.65 3.01
C GLY A 179 23.02 8.90 1.85
N PRO A 180 23.80 8.07 1.16
CA PRO A 180 23.33 7.38 -0.03
C PRO A 180 22.14 6.45 0.23
N PRO A 181 21.26 6.23 -0.77
CA PRO A 181 19.98 5.56 -0.55
C PRO A 181 20.01 4.04 -0.76
N ARG A 182 21.00 3.46 -1.47
CA ARG A 182 21.02 2.03 -1.75
C ARG A 182 21.45 1.21 -0.53
N PRO A 183 20.70 0.18 -0.12
CA PRO A 183 21.09 -0.67 1.00
C PRO A 183 22.44 -1.40 0.77
N PRO A 184 23.21 -1.69 1.83
CA PRO A 184 24.50 -2.38 1.70
C PRO A 184 24.36 -3.77 1.06
N GLY A 185 25.14 -4.03 0.01
CA GLY A 185 25.14 -5.32 -0.72
C GLY A 185 23.97 -5.51 -1.68
N TRP A 186 23.08 -4.53 -1.81
CA TRP A 186 21.98 -4.57 -2.78
C TRP A 186 22.42 -4.04 -4.14
N THR A 187 21.88 -4.56 -5.23
CA THR A 187 22.20 -4.06 -6.59
C THR A 187 21.30 -2.93 -7.06
N TYR A 188 20.20 -2.65 -6.35
CA TYR A 188 19.26 -1.55 -6.58
C TYR A 188 18.67 -1.06 -5.26
N ASN A 189 17.98 0.07 -5.28
CA ASN A 189 17.27 0.61 -4.13
C ASN A 189 15.76 0.24 -4.14
N PRO A 190 15.26 -0.54 -3.16
CA PRO A 190 13.84 -0.92 -3.10
C PRO A 190 12.92 0.27 -2.76
N SER A 191 13.45 1.32 -2.13
CA SER A 191 12.71 2.55 -1.83
C SER A 191 12.76 3.57 -2.99
N SER A 192 13.25 3.19 -4.16
CA SER A 192 13.40 4.09 -5.31
C SER A 192 12.06 4.66 -5.78
N TRP A 193 12.09 5.84 -6.39
CA TRP A 193 10.87 6.46 -6.90
C TRP A 193 10.19 5.65 -8.03
N PRO A 194 10.92 5.05 -8.99
CA PRO A 194 10.31 4.20 -10.00
C PRO A 194 9.46 3.06 -9.41
N GLN A 195 9.98 2.35 -8.40
CA GLN A 195 9.27 1.23 -7.76
C GLN A 195 8.05 1.73 -6.98
N ARG A 196 8.23 2.79 -6.22
CA ARG A 196 7.11 3.45 -5.52
C ARG A 196 6.03 3.96 -6.47
N ALA A 197 6.39 4.47 -7.65
CA ALA A 197 5.42 4.96 -8.61
C ALA A 197 4.52 3.82 -9.13
N VAL A 198 5.08 2.63 -9.35
CA VAL A 198 4.30 1.42 -9.67
C VAL A 198 3.34 1.09 -8.54
N MET A 199 3.84 1.06 -7.29
CA MET A 199 3.02 0.77 -6.10
C MET A 199 1.89 1.80 -5.89
N ILE A 200 2.18 3.09 -6.05
CA ILE A 200 1.19 4.18 -5.97
C ILE A 200 0.14 4.00 -7.07
N GLY A 201 0.56 3.69 -8.30
CA GLY A 201 -0.34 3.46 -9.42
C GLY A 201 -1.29 2.29 -9.15
N LEU A 202 -0.75 1.15 -8.74
CA LEU A 202 -1.55 -0.03 -8.38
C LEU A 202 -2.51 0.26 -7.21
N GLY A 203 -2.02 0.88 -6.13
CA GLY A 203 -2.85 1.28 -4.99
C GLY A 203 -3.97 2.25 -5.37
N PHE A 204 -3.71 3.18 -6.31
CA PHE A 204 -4.75 4.09 -6.81
C PHE A 204 -5.80 3.35 -7.66
N VAL A 205 -5.41 2.41 -8.52
CA VAL A 205 -6.37 1.59 -9.27
C VAL A 205 -7.18 0.71 -8.31
N GLY A 206 -6.54 0.12 -7.30
CA GLY A 206 -7.21 -0.62 -6.22
C GLY A 206 -8.23 0.26 -5.49
N PHE A 207 -7.87 1.49 -5.14
CA PHE A 207 -8.78 2.48 -4.57
C PHE A 207 -10.00 2.73 -5.47
N LEU A 208 -9.83 2.89 -6.79
CA LEU A 208 -10.95 3.09 -7.70
C LEU A 208 -11.92 1.90 -7.72
N VAL A 209 -11.37 0.68 -7.78
CA VAL A 209 -12.15 -0.55 -7.75
C VAL A 209 -12.91 -0.69 -6.43
N SER A 210 -12.22 -0.55 -5.30
CA SER A 210 -12.86 -0.65 -3.98
C SER A 210 -13.87 0.46 -3.74
N ARG A 211 -13.62 1.68 -4.22
CA ARG A 211 -14.57 2.80 -4.09
C ARG A 211 -15.86 2.53 -4.87
N TYR A 212 -15.75 1.92 -6.05
CA TYR A 212 -16.92 1.52 -6.83
C TYR A 212 -17.75 0.46 -6.09
N LEU A 213 -17.10 -0.56 -5.54
CA LEU A 213 -17.75 -1.59 -4.72
C LEU A 213 -18.37 -1.00 -3.44
N ALA A 214 -17.68 -0.06 -2.79
CA ALA A 214 -18.15 0.62 -1.59
C ALA A 214 -19.38 1.48 -1.87
N ALA A 215 -19.45 2.13 -3.04
CA ALA A 215 -20.63 2.90 -3.43
C ALA A 215 -21.88 2.01 -3.53
N PHE A 216 -21.73 0.77 -4.02
CA PHE A 216 -22.83 -0.21 -4.03
C PHE A 216 -23.19 -0.63 -2.59
N GLN A 217 -22.21 -1.07 -1.80
CA GLN A 217 -22.47 -1.57 -0.44
C GLN A 217 -23.04 -0.53 0.52
N LEU A 218 -22.63 0.74 0.38
CA LEU A 218 -23.17 1.85 1.15
C LEU A 218 -24.53 2.34 0.64
N GLY A 219 -25.04 1.78 -0.48
CA GLY A 219 -26.35 2.08 -1.04
C GLY A 219 -26.40 3.34 -1.92
N TYR A 220 -25.26 3.90 -2.33
CA TYR A 220 -25.23 5.08 -3.20
C TYR A 220 -25.58 4.76 -4.65
N ILE A 221 -25.42 3.49 -5.06
CA ILE A 221 -25.85 2.97 -6.36
C ILE A 221 -26.65 1.69 -6.15
N ASP A 222 -27.78 1.56 -6.83
CA ASP A 222 -28.69 0.41 -6.67
C ASP A 222 -28.30 -0.80 -7.52
N THR A 223 -27.43 -0.58 -8.51
CA THR A 223 -26.98 -1.61 -9.45
C THR A 223 -25.46 -1.61 -9.53
N ILE A 224 -24.91 -2.79 -9.77
CA ILE A 224 -23.49 -2.98 -10.05
C ILE A 224 -23.34 -3.53 -11.45
N TRP A 225 -22.56 -2.84 -12.26
CA TRP A 225 -22.16 -3.33 -13.56
C TRP A 225 -21.09 -4.38 -13.36
N ASP A 226 -21.21 -5.54 -14.01
CA ASP A 226 -20.18 -6.57 -14.02
C ASP A 226 -20.08 -7.22 -15.42
N PRO A 227 -18.91 -7.17 -16.08
CA PRO A 227 -18.77 -7.63 -17.45
C PRO A 227 -18.70 -9.15 -17.63
N PHE A 228 -18.41 -9.93 -16.58
CA PHE A 228 -18.22 -11.38 -16.70
C PHE A 228 -19.22 -12.20 -15.89
N PHE A 229 -19.66 -11.71 -14.73
CA PHE A 229 -20.48 -12.47 -13.77
C PHE A 229 -21.88 -11.87 -13.56
N GLY A 230 -22.17 -10.65 -14.04
CA GLY A 230 -23.51 -10.04 -13.93
C GLY A 230 -24.02 -9.98 -12.47
N GLU A 231 -25.23 -10.47 -12.22
CA GLU A 231 -25.88 -10.44 -10.90
C GLU A 231 -25.17 -11.28 -9.82
N SER A 232 -24.31 -12.22 -10.20
CA SER A 232 -23.48 -12.97 -9.25
C SER A 232 -22.66 -12.02 -8.36
N THR A 233 -22.21 -10.88 -8.90
CA THR A 233 -21.49 -9.87 -8.12
C THR A 233 -22.34 -9.22 -7.04
N ARG A 234 -23.62 -8.95 -7.31
CA ARG A 234 -24.58 -8.49 -6.30
C ARG A 234 -24.71 -9.53 -5.18
N ASN A 235 -24.77 -10.81 -5.53
CA ASN A 235 -24.89 -11.89 -4.55
C ASN A 235 -23.64 -12.02 -3.67
N VAL A 236 -22.44 -11.84 -4.23
CA VAL A 236 -21.19 -11.79 -3.46
C VAL A 236 -21.19 -10.63 -2.46
N LEU A 237 -21.51 -9.42 -2.94
CA LEU A 237 -21.43 -8.20 -2.12
C LEU A 237 -22.50 -8.13 -1.01
N ASN A 238 -23.64 -8.79 -1.19
CA ASN A 238 -24.71 -8.91 -0.19
C ASN A 238 -24.72 -10.27 0.52
N SER A 239 -23.64 -11.05 0.40
CA SER A 239 -23.54 -12.37 1.03
C SER A 239 -23.40 -12.26 2.56
N ASN A 240 -23.73 -13.35 3.27
CA ASN A 240 -23.47 -13.46 4.71
C ASN A 240 -21.99 -13.27 5.06
N MET A 241 -21.07 -13.61 4.14
CA MET A 241 -19.64 -13.40 4.31
C MET A 241 -19.29 -11.91 4.31
N SER A 242 -19.77 -11.16 3.31
CA SER A 242 -19.65 -9.70 3.27
C SER A 242 -20.28 -9.05 4.52
N HIS A 243 -21.42 -9.59 4.96
CA HIS A 243 -22.14 -9.12 6.13
C HIS A 243 -21.54 -9.59 7.48
N SER A 244 -20.42 -10.31 7.47
CA SER A 244 -19.79 -10.79 8.71
C SER A 244 -19.00 -9.71 9.46
N LEU A 245 -18.39 -8.76 8.74
CA LEU A 245 -17.64 -7.66 9.33
C LEU A 245 -18.55 -6.48 9.60
N PRO A 246 -18.52 -5.85 10.78
CA PRO A 246 -19.57 -4.90 11.16
C PRO A 246 -19.57 -3.61 10.30
N ILE A 247 -18.53 -3.39 9.48
CA ILE A 247 -18.41 -2.36 8.44
C ILE A 247 -18.43 -2.97 7.04
N SER A 248 -18.72 -2.17 6.01
CA SER A 248 -18.55 -2.56 4.60
C SER A 248 -17.08 -2.94 4.32
N ASP A 249 -16.87 -4.15 3.82
CA ASP A 249 -15.55 -4.67 3.44
C ASP A 249 -14.97 -3.91 2.24
N ALA A 250 -15.82 -3.51 1.27
CA ALA A 250 -15.41 -2.66 0.16
C ALA A 250 -15.00 -1.24 0.62
N ALA A 251 -15.72 -0.66 1.58
CA ALA A 251 -15.36 0.64 2.16
C ALA A 251 -14.07 0.55 2.98
N LEU A 252 -13.86 -0.55 3.71
CA LEU A 252 -12.59 -0.84 4.37
C LEU A 252 -11.44 -0.98 3.36
N GLY A 253 -11.67 -1.66 2.24
CA GLY A 253 -10.71 -1.75 1.14
C GLY A 253 -10.38 -0.36 0.57
N THR A 254 -11.39 0.50 0.38
CA THR A 254 -11.20 1.88 -0.09
C THR A 254 -10.30 2.67 0.86
N LEU A 255 -10.52 2.53 2.17
CA LEU A 255 -9.70 3.16 3.20
C LEU A 255 -8.26 2.63 3.18
N ALA A 256 -8.08 1.31 3.07
CA ALA A 256 -6.77 0.68 3.01
C ALA A 256 -5.98 1.17 1.79
N TYR A 257 -6.55 1.09 0.59
CA TYR A 257 -5.91 1.57 -0.64
C TYR A 257 -5.61 3.08 -0.59
N THR A 258 -6.47 3.88 0.05
CA THR A 258 -6.21 5.30 0.30
C THR A 258 -4.92 5.49 1.08
N PHE A 259 -4.73 4.78 2.19
CA PHE A 259 -3.49 4.85 2.95
C PHE A 259 -2.31 4.25 2.20
N GLU A 260 -2.49 3.18 1.43
CA GLU A 260 -1.42 2.56 0.67
C GLU A 260 -0.77 3.53 -0.32
N PHE A 261 -1.56 4.16 -1.21
CA PHE A 261 -0.97 5.06 -2.20
C PHE A 261 -0.47 6.36 -1.57
N LEU A 262 -1.12 6.89 -0.52
CA LEU A 262 -0.64 8.07 0.20
C LEU A 262 0.69 7.81 0.93
N MET A 263 0.84 6.66 1.58
CA MET A 263 2.11 6.22 2.19
C MET A 263 3.17 5.96 1.11
N GLY A 264 2.77 5.50 -0.08
CA GLY A 264 3.63 5.41 -1.25
C GLY A 264 4.31 6.74 -1.61
N PHE A 265 3.64 7.88 -1.47
CA PHE A 265 4.23 9.23 -1.67
C PHE A 265 5.16 9.67 -0.53
N MET A 266 5.01 9.06 0.65
CA MET A 266 5.75 9.43 1.84
C MET A 266 7.23 9.05 1.73
N GLY A 267 8.10 9.99 2.11
CA GLY A 267 9.52 9.73 2.35
C GLY A 267 10.45 9.92 1.15
N SER A 268 11.74 9.78 1.45
CA SER A 268 12.84 9.83 0.48
C SER A 268 13.21 8.42 -0.01
N PRO A 269 14.06 8.29 -1.05
CA PRO A 269 14.63 7.01 -1.44
C PRO A 269 15.48 6.33 -0.36
N ALA A 270 15.74 6.96 0.78
CA ALA A 270 16.41 6.36 1.92
C ALA A 270 15.42 6.00 3.05
N ARG A 271 14.11 5.86 2.77
CA ARG A 271 13.09 5.66 3.81
C ARG A 271 13.21 4.33 4.55
N TRP A 272 13.69 3.26 3.91
CA TRP A 272 14.00 1.99 4.56
C TRP A 272 14.91 2.14 5.80
N ARG A 273 15.85 3.10 5.79
CA ARG A 273 16.71 3.41 6.94
C ARG A 273 16.31 4.65 7.74
N THR A 274 15.70 5.66 7.10
CA THR A 274 15.37 6.94 7.75
C THR A 274 14.02 6.92 8.45
N MET A 275 13.11 6.04 8.03
CA MET A 275 11.77 5.88 8.60
C MET A 275 11.36 4.39 8.67
N PRO A 276 12.10 3.51 9.40
CA PRO A 276 11.75 2.09 9.51
C PRO A 276 10.32 1.83 9.97
N TRP A 277 9.81 2.65 10.89
CA TRP A 277 8.43 2.58 11.39
C TRP A 277 7.40 2.70 10.27
N MET A 278 7.63 3.60 9.30
CA MET A 278 6.70 3.86 8.21
C MET A 278 6.67 2.66 7.26
N VAL A 279 7.86 2.13 6.91
CA VAL A 279 7.99 0.90 6.12
C VAL A 279 7.34 -0.29 6.82
N THR A 280 7.42 -0.36 8.15
CA THR A 280 6.73 -1.42 8.91
C THR A 280 5.22 -1.31 8.78
N PHE A 281 4.62 -0.11 8.96
CA PHE A 281 3.18 0.04 8.79
C PHE A 281 2.74 -0.16 7.35
N TYR A 282 3.54 0.28 6.37
CA TYR A 282 3.23 0.07 4.95
C TYR A 282 3.27 -1.43 4.60
N GLY A 283 4.31 -2.14 5.05
CA GLY A 283 4.39 -3.59 4.92
C GLY A 283 3.26 -4.34 5.63
N ILE A 284 2.82 -3.89 6.82
CA ILE A 284 1.65 -4.47 7.52
C ILE A 284 0.35 -4.20 6.75
N LEU A 285 0.22 -3.01 6.18
CA LEU A 285 -0.95 -2.62 5.40
C LEU A 285 -1.04 -3.44 4.12
N VAL A 286 0.06 -3.65 3.40
CA VAL A 286 0.06 -4.36 2.11
C VAL A 286 0.07 -5.88 2.30
N ILE A 287 0.96 -6.42 3.14
CA ILE A 287 1.22 -7.87 3.19
C ILE A 287 0.11 -8.64 3.94
N PRO A 288 -0.08 -8.45 5.27
CA PRO A 288 -1.18 -9.06 6.00
C PRO A 288 -2.57 -8.81 5.41
N LEU A 289 -2.91 -7.56 5.07
CA LEU A 289 -4.24 -7.26 4.53
C LEU A 289 -4.43 -7.89 3.16
N GLY A 290 -3.38 -7.93 2.34
CA GLY A 290 -3.41 -8.64 1.07
C GLY A 290 -3.69 -10.14 1.22
N LEU A 291 -3.10 -10.78 2.24
CA LEU A 291 -3.39 -12.17 2.58
C LEU A 291 -4.83 -12.37 3.07
N VAL A 292 -5.39 -11.43 3.84
CA VAL A 292 -6.81 -11.46 4.23
C VAL A 292 -7.72 -11.37 3.01
N HIS A 293 -7.40 -10.49 2.06
CA HIS A 293 -8.15 -10.35 0.81
C HIS A 293 -8.13 -11.61 -0.05
N ILE A 294 -7.02 -12.37 -0.07
CA ILE A 294 -6.98 -13.70 -0.71
C ILE A 294 -8.00 -14.65 -0.07
N GLY A 295 -8.18 -14.59 1.26
CA GLY A 295 -9.22 -15.33 1.96
C GLY A 295 -10.63 -14.95 1.49
N LEU A 296 -10.90 -13.65 1.34
CA LEU A 296 -12.19 -13.17 0.80
C LEU A 296 -12.40 -13.67 -0.64
N VAL A 297 -11.38 -13.63 -1.48
CA VAL A 297 -11.45 -14.13 -2.86
C VAL A 297 -11.79 -15.63 -2.91
N ILE A 298 -11.16 -16.44 -2.06
CA ILE A 298 -11.42 -17.88 -1.95
C ILE A 298 -12.85 -18.14 -1.44
N SER A 299 -13.34 -17.30 -0.55
CA SER A 299 -14.68 -17.45 0.03
C SER A 299 -15.80 -17.30 -1.00
N GLN A 300 -15.58 -16.53 -2.08
CA GLN A 300 -16.59 -16.31 -3.13
C GLN A 300 -17.07 -17.65 -3.74
N PRO A 301 -16.23 -18.48 -4.37
CA PRO A 301 -16.69 -19.75 -4.91
C PRO A 301 -16.92 -20.85 -3.85
N VAL A 302 -16.16 -20.83 -2.74
CA VAL A 302 -16.22 -21.92 -1.75
C VAL A 302 -17.43 -21.79 -0.83
N VAL A 303 -17.68 -20.59 -0.32
CA VAL A 303 -18.72 -20.31 0.67
C VAL A 303 -19.97 -19.76 0.00
N VAL A 304 -19.85 -18.73 -0.85
CA VAL A 304 -20.99 -18.06 -1.48
C VAL A 304 -21.51 -18.85 -2.69
N GLY A 305 -20.61 -19.47 -3.46
CA GLY A 305 -20.95 -20.15 -4.71
C GLY A 305 -21.09 -19.22 -5.91
N GLU A 306 -20.59 -17.99 -5.78
CA GLU A 306 -20.73 -16.90 -6.75
C GLU A 306 -19.36 -16.25 -6.99
N TRP A 307 -19.27 -15.42 -8.03
CA TRP A 307 -18.06 -14.71 -8.45
C TRP A 307 -18.31 -13.20 -8.61
N CYS A 308 -17.25 -12.42 -8.39
CA CYS A 308 -17.28 -10.97 -8.59
C CYS A 308 -16.04 -10.52 -9.38
N THR A 309 -16.25 -9.89 -10.55
CA THR A 309 -15.15 -9.47 -11.44
C THR A 309 -14.25 -8.47 -10.74
N PHE A 310 -14.84 -7.47 -10.11
CA PHE A 310 -14.10 -6.39 -9.46
C PHE A 310 -13.35 -6.87 -8.20
N CYS A 311 -13.84 -7.91 -7.53
CA CYS A 311 -13.17 -8.54 -6.40
C CYS A 311 -11.92 -9.30 -6.86
N LEU A 312 -12.02 -10.02 -7.98
CA LEU A 312 -10.88 -10.64 -8.65
C LEU A 312 -9.90 -9.61 -9.21
N LEU A 313 -10.39 -8.50 -9.78
CA LEU A 313 -9.55 -7.41 -10.26
C LEU A 313 -8.77 -6.75 -9.12
N ALA A 314 -9.43 -6.46 -7.99
CA ALA A 314 -8.76 -5.97 -6.79
C ALA A 314 -7.66 -6.94 -6.31
N ALA A 315 -7.93 -8.25 -6.34
CA ALA A 315 -6.93 -9.26 -6.02
C ALA A 315 -5.76 -9.27 -7.00
N ALA A 316 -6.03 -9.15 -8.30
CA ALA A 316 -5.02 -9.10 -9.35
C ALA A 316 -4.13 -7.84 -9.27
N ILE A 317 -4.67 -6.72 -8.77
CA ILE A 317 -3.92 -5.48 -8.54
C ILE A 317 -3.00 -5.61 -7.33
N MET A 318 -3.51 -6.14 -6.21
CA MET A 318 -2.77 -6.20 -4.95
C MET A 318 -1.76 -7.35 -4.88
N LEU A 319 -2.01 -8.47 -5.57
CA LEU A 319 -1.11 -9.63 -5.49
C LEU A 319 0.33 -9.33 -5.97
N PRO A 320 0.58 -8.58 -7.08
CA PRO A 320 1.91 -8.10 -7.44
C PRO A 320 2.53 -7.09 -6.46
N MET A 321 1.71 -6.37 -5.68
CA MET A 321 2.21 -5.41 -4.68
C MET A 321 2.91 -6.13 -3.51
N LEU A 322 2.49 -7.35 -3.18
CA LEU A 322 3.10 -8.15 -2.10
C LEU A 322 4.62 -8.36 -2.27
N PRO A 323 5.13 -8.91 -3.39
CA PRO A 323 6.57 -9.06 -3.59
C PRO A 323 7.29 -7.71 -3.79
N LEU A 324 6.64 -6.71 -4.37
CA LEU A 324 7.23 -5.38 -4.61
C LEU A 324 7.40 -4.54 -3.33
N GLU A 325 6.60 -4.77 -2.30
CA GLU A 325 6.78 -4.14 -0.99
C GLU A 325 7.73 -4.95 -0.10
N GLY A 326 7.77 -6.27 -0.31
CA GLY A 326 8.55 -7.18 0.50
C GLY A 326 10.05 -6.88 0.54
N ASP A 327 10.61 -6.39 -0.56
CA ASP A 327 12.02 -6.05 -0.64
C ASP A 327 12.38 -4.84 0.24
N GLU A 328 11.53 -3.82 0.30
CA GLU A 328 11.69 -2.67 1.18
C GLU A 328 11.63 -3.09 2.65
N VAL A 329 10.68 -3.97 3.01
CA VAL A 329 10.57 -4.56 4.35
C VAL A 329 11.82 -5.36 4.71
N VAL A 330 12.37 -6.15 3.77
CA VAL A 330 13.61 -6.92 3.98
C VAL A 330 14.81 -5.98 4.16
N ALA A 331 14.96 -4.94 3.34
CA ALA A 331 16.05 -3.98 3.47
C ALA A 331 15.99 -3.23 4.81
N MET A 332 14.79 -2.82 5.24
CA MET A 332 14.55 -2.22 6.55
C MET A 332 14.87 -3.21 7.69
N GLY A 333 14.45 -4.47 7.58
CA GLY A 333 14.76 -5.51 8.56
C GLY A 333 16.27 -5.76 8.69
N GLN A 334 16.98 -5.84 7.57
CA GLN A 334 18.45 -5.96 7.55
C GLN A 334 19.11 -4.75 8.24
N HIS A 335 18.61 -3.53 8.00
CA HIS A 335 19.08 -2.32 8.67
C HIS A 335 18.98 -2.42 10.19
N LEU A 336 17.80 -2.81 10.70
CA LEU A 336 17.55 -2.94 12.14
C LEU A 336 18.43 -4.03 12.76
N VAL A 337 18.57 -5.19 12.10
CA VAL A 337 19.44 -6.27 12.58
C VAL A 337 20.91 -5.82 12.64
N GLN A 338 21.39 -5.09 11.62
CA GLN A 338 22.75 -4.55 11.62
C GLN A 338 22.95 -3.51 12.72
N ALA A 339 21.97 -2.61 12.93
CA ALA A 339 22.00 -1.64 14.02
C ALA A 339 22.08 -2.30 15.40
N LYS A 340 21.29 -3.37 15.63
CA LYS A 340 21.37 -4.16 16.87
C LYS A 340 22.76 -4.79 17.06
N ARG A 341 23.37 -5.33 15.98
CA ARG A 341 24.71 -5.93 16.03
C ARG A 341 25.81 -4.93 16.36
N ARG A 342 25.62 -3.65 16.04
CA ARG A 342 26.52 -2.55 16.43
C ARG A 342 26.29 -2.04 17.85
N GLY A 343 25.32 -2.59 18.59
CA GLY A 343 24.96 -2.12 19.92
C GLY A 343 24.10 -0.86 19.95
N GLU A 344 23.49 -0.46 18.83
CA GLU A 344 22.57 0.67 18.79
C GLU A 344 21.20 0.31 19.40
N SER A 345 20.52 1.30 19.99
CA SER A 345 19.15 1.13 20.47
C SER A 345 18.17 0.97 19.31
N LEU A 346 17.62 -0.23 19.15
CA LEU A 346 16.61 -0.54 18.12
C LEU A 346 15.43 0.43 18.15
N TRP A 347 14.92 0.77 19.33
CA TRP A 347 13.81 1.71 19.48
C TRP A 347 14.14 3.09 18.91
N LYS A 348 15.35 3.58 19.17
CA LYS A 348 15.81 4.86 18.63
C LYS A 348 15.93 4.80 17.11
N VAL A 349 16.53 3.74 16.57
CA VAL A 349 16.72 3.57 15.11
C VAL A 349 15.38 3.40 14.40
N PHE A 350 14.44 2.65 14.98
CA PHE A 350 13.11 2.44 14.43
C PHE A 350 12.32 3.74 14.25
N TRP A 351 12.32 4.60 15.27
CA TRP A 351 11.56 5.86 15.25
C TRP A 351 12.29 7.04 14.61
N LYS A 352 13.63 7.11 14.73
CA LYS A 352 14.43 8.27 14.30
C LYS A 352 15.30 8.02 13.07
N GLY A 353 15.38 6.76 12.63
CA GLY A 353 16.25 6.33 11.54
C GLY A 353 17.70 6.09 11.96
N GLY A 354 18.45 5.36 11.12
CA GLY A 354 19.85 5.01 11.34
C GLY A 354 20.85 5.69 10.40
N GLU A 355 22.13 5.45 10.68
CA GLU A 355 23.26 5.93 9.87
C GLU A 355 23.29 5.25 8.48
N PRO A 356 23.81 5.93 7.44
CA PRO A 356 23.94 5.38 6.08
C PRO A 356 25.15 4.44 5.92
N GLU A 357 25.55 3.71 6.97
CA GLU A 357 26.72 2.83 6.92
C GLU A 357 26.63 1.80 5.81
N GLY A 358 27.70 1.68 5.01
CA GLY A 358 27.78 0.77 3.86
C GLY A 358 26.80 1.10 2.72
N SER A 359 26.00 2.18 2.85
CA SER A 359 25.06 2.59 1.82
C SER A 359 25.79 3.29 0.69
N GLN A 360 25.38 3.02 -0.54
CA GLN A 360 26.04 3.54 -1.73
C GLN A 360 25.05 4.30 -2.62
N PRO A 361 25.52 5.15 -3.53
CA PRO A 361 24.68 5.71 -4.57
C PRO A 361 24.04 4.59 -5.41
N ASP A 362 22.84 4.85 -5.93
CA ASP A 362 22.20 3.99 -6.92
C ASP A 362 22.39 4.63 -8.29
N GLU A 363 23.44 4.23 -9.00
CA GLU A 363 23.77 4.76 -10.33
C GLU A 363 22.89 4.17 -11.43
N ARG A 364 22.21 3.05 -11.16
CA ARG A 364 21.33 2.39 -12.12
C ARG A 364 19.97 3.09 -12.20
N ASP A 365 19.52 3.73 -11.11
CA ASP A 365 18.21 4.39 -11.01
C ASP A 365 18.08 5.50 -12.08
N PRO A 366 17.19 5.34 -13.09
CA PRO A 366 16.97 6.37 -14.09
C PRO A 366 16.30 7.63 -13.53
N GLY A 367 15.72 7.55 -12.34
CA GLY A 367 14.89 8.59 -11.74
C GLY A 367 13.52 8.68 -12.40
N VAL A 368 12.49 8.97 -11.61
CA VAL A 368 11.11 9.12 -12.12
C VAL A 368 10.94 10.31 -13.07
N GLN A 369 11.83 11.30 -13.00
CA GLN A 369 11.82 12.47 -13.89
C GLN A 369 12.07 12.08 -15.35
N ALA A 370 12.75 10.97 -15.61
CA ALA A 370 13.01 10.45 -16.95
C ALA A 370 11.78 9.74 -17.58
N PHE A 371 10.66 9.64 -16.86
CA PHE A 371 9.47 8.92 -17.34
C PHE A 371 8.90 9.44 -18.66
N PRO A 372 8.78 10.77 -18.90
CA PRO A 372 8.24 11.27 -20.17
C PRO A 372 9.10 10.90 -21.39
N GLU A 373 10.42 10.80 -21.20
CA GLU A 373 11.38 10.52 -22.27
C GLU A 373 11.65 9.02 -22.45
N ALA A 374 11.67 8.26 -21.35
CA ALA A 374 12.03 6.84 -21.32
C ALA A 374 11.09 6.04 -20.39
N PRO A 375 9.77 5.98 -20.69
CA PRO A 375 8.78 5.39 -19.79
C PRO A 375 9.06 3.91 -19.51
N VAL A 376 9.42 3.15 -20.54
CA VAL A 376 9.75 1.71 -20.41
C VAL A 376 10.94 1.48 -19.47
N LYS A 377 11.96 2.35 -19.52
CA LYS A 377 13.14 2.24 -18.66
C LYS A 377 12.78 2.48 -17.20
N VAL A 378 11.94 3.48 -16.92
CA VAL A 378 11.45 3.80 -15.57
C VAL A 378 10.53 2.70 -15.04
N VAL A 379 9.57 2.23 -15.83
CA VAL A 379 8.68 1.13 -15.41
C VAL A 379 9.48 -0.15 -15.13
N ARG A 380 10.45 -0.50 -15.98
CA ARG A 380 11.32 -1.66 -15.74
C ARG A 380 12.16 -1.51 -14.47
N ALA A 381 12.63 -0.30 -14.17
CA ALA A 381 13.31 -0.01 -12.92
C ALA A 381 12.39 -0.15 -11.70
N GLY A 382 11.10 0.18 -11.86
CA GLY A 382 10.10 -0.01 -10.83
C GLY A 382 9.71 -1.47 -10.55
N LEU A 383 10.14 -2.41 -11.40
CA LEU A 383 9.91 -3.85 -11.24
C LEU A 383 11.21 -4.61 -10.87
N TRP A 384 12.29 -3.90 -10.51
CA TRP A 384 13.47 -4.55 -9.96
C TRP A 384 13.11 -5.30 -8.68
N GLY A 385 13.81 -6.40 -8.43
CA GLY A 385 13.47 -7.32 -7.34
C GLY A 385 12.43 -8.37 -7.70
N MET A 386 11.66 -8.17 -8.77
CA MET A 386 10.81 -9.21 -9.34
C MET A 386 11.51 -9.89 -10.52
N SER A 387 11.54 -11.22 -10.49
CA SER A 387 11.77 -12.01 -11.69
C SER A 387 10.64 -13.02 -11.84
N VAL A 388 10.13 -13.13 -13.07
CA VAL A 388 9.01 -14.00 -13.43
C VAL A 388 9.59 -15.25 -14.13
N PRO A 389 10.04 -16.29 -13.40
CA PRO A 389 10.37 -17.56 -14.02
C PRO A 389 9.16 -18.12 -14.73
N TRP A 390 9.38 -18.65 -15.93
CA TRP A 390 8.32 -19.26 -16.74
C TRP A 390 7.58 -20.38 -15.98
N GLY A 391 8.29 -21.18 -15.17
CA GLY A 391 7.67 -22.24 -14.37
C GLY A 391 6.66 -21.71 -13.37
N LEU A 392 6.98 -20.62 -12.66
CA LEU A 392 6.05 -19.99 -11.70
C LEU A 392 4.92 -19.23 -12.41
N ALA A 393 5.18 -18.66 -13.59
CA ALA A 393 4.12 -18.08 -14.41
C ALA A 393 3.11 -19.15 -14.84
N LEU A 394 3.58 -20.32 -15.28
CA LEU A 394 2.71 -21.45 -15.59
C LEU A 394 2.01 -21.99 -14.35
N CYS A 395 2.66 -22.07 -13.18
CA CYS A 395 1.98 -22.44 -11.93
C CYS A 395 0.84 -21.47 -11.60
N ALA A 396 1.03 -20.16 -11.75
CA ALA A 396 -0.03 -19.19 -11.56
C ALA A 396 -1.18 -19.40 -12.57
N LEU A 397 -0.88 -19.63 -13.85
CA LEU A 397 -1.91 -19.92 -14.86
C LEU A 397 -2.67 -21.23 -14.57
N LEU A 398 -1.97 -22.29 -14.16
CA LEU A 398 -2.57 -23.54 -13.73
C LEU A 398 -3.44 -23.35 -12.49
N GLY A 399 -3.01 -22.52 -11.53
CA GLY A 399 -3.80 -22.16 -10.35
C GLY A 399 -5.12 -21.46 -10.72
N VAL A 400 -5.09 -20.49 -11.64
CA VAL A 400 -6.31 -19.86 -12.19
C VAL A 400 -7.19 -20.90 -12.90
N GLY A 401 -6.59 -21.79 -13.71
CA GLY A 401 -7.31 -22.88 -14.36
C GLY A 401 -7.99 -23.81 -13.36
N LEU A 402 -7.30 -24.20 -12.29
CA LEU A 402 -7.85 -25.01 -11.20
C LEU A 402 -9.05 -24.35 -10.53
N MET A 403 -9.02 -23.02 -10.34
CA MET A 403 -10.17 -22.30 -9.81
C MET A 403 -11.40 -22.35 -10.74
N ALA A 404 -11.21 -22.54 -12.05
CA ALA A 404 -12.30 -22.65 -13.02
C ALA A 404 -12.80 -24.10 -13.22
N VAL A 405 -11.99 -25.11 -12.89
CA VAL A 405 -12.32 -26.54 -13.10
C VAL A 405 -13.71 -26.93 -12.58
N PRO A 406 -14.15 -26.52 -11.37
CA PRO A 406 -15.46 -26.92 -10.89
C PRO A 406 -16.63 -26.47 -11.76
N GLY A 407 -16.54 -25.27 -12.34
CA GLY A 407 -17.55 -24.77 -13.27
C GLY A 407 -17.48 -25.46 -14.64
N LEU A 408 -16.27 -25.74 -15.13
CA LEU A 408 -16.07 -26.37 -16.44
C LEU A 408 -16.45 -27.85 -16.48
N LEU A 409 -16.24 -28.58 -15.39
CA LEU A 409 -16.46 -30.03 -15.30
C LEU A 409 -17.61 -30.42 -14.36
N ALA A 410 -18.44 -29.44 -13.97
CA ALA A 410 -19.57 -29.63 -13.04
C ALA A 410 -19.19 -30.40 -11.76
N VAL A 411 -18.04 -30.05 -11.16
CA VAL A 411 -17.54 -30.70 -9.95
C VAL A 411 -18.34 -30.20 -8.75
N GLN A 412 -18.87 -31.13 -7.95
CA GLN A 412 -19.64 -30.84 -6.76
C GLN A 412 -18.75 -30.80 -5.51
N LYS A 413 -19.29 -30.23 -4.42
CA LYS A 413 -18.66 -30.28 -3.11
C LYS A 413 -18.60 -31.75 -2.62
N PRO A 414 -17.56 -32.14 -1.87
CA PRO A 414 -16.45 -31.33 -1.37
C PRO A 414 -15.26 -31.15 -2.34
N ALA A 415 -15.17 -31.90 -3.43
CA ALA A 415 -14.03 -31.82 -4.36
C ALA A 415 -13.85 -30.43 -4.98
N SER A 416 -14.93 -29.71 -5.30
CA SER A 416 -14.85 -28.35 -5.85
C SER A 416 -14.11 -27.36 -4.93
N ALA A 417 -14.28 -27.50 -3.61
CA ALA A 417 -13.61 -26.63 -2.64
C ALA A 417 -12.08 -26.81 -2.68
N VAL A 418 -11.60 -28.03 -2.92
CA VAL A 418 -10.16 -28.30 -3.08
C VAL A 418 -9.59 -27.55 -4.28
N PHE A 419 -10.28 -27.62 -5.43
CA PHE A 419 -9.86 -26.95 -6.65
C PHE A 419 -9.79 -25.43 -6.49
N HIS A 420 -10.85 -24.80 -5.96
CA HIS A 420 -10.87 -23.35 -5.72
C HIS A 420 -9.81 -22.92 -4.71
N LEU A 421 -9.71 -23.60 -3.57
CA LEU A 421 -8.80 -23.23 -2.48
C LEU A 421 -7.34 -23.41 -2.90
N CYS A 422 -6.98 -24.58 -3.40
CA CYS A 422 -5.60 -24.85 -3.78
C CYS A 422 -5.20 -24.05 -5.02
N GLY A 423 -6.11 -23.88 -5.99
CA GLY A 423 -5.88 -23.03 -7.16
C GLY A 423 -5.50 -21.60 -6.76
N ALA A 424 -6.31 -20.97 -5.90
CA ALA A 424 -6.04 -19.62 -5.40
C ALA A 424 -4.73 -19.51 -4.61
N PHE A 425 -4.42 -20.49 -3.74
CA PHE A 425 -3.16 -20.48 -3.00
C PHE A 425 -1.94 -20.73 -3.90
N ILE A 426 -2.07 -21.55 -4.95
CA ILE A 426 -1.01 -21.76 -5.94
C ILE A 426 -0.73 -20.45 -6.69
N VAL A 427 -1.78 -19.70 -7.09
CA VAL A 427 -1.62 -18.36 -7.69
C VAL A 427 -0.85 -17.45 -6.74
N THR A 428 -1.31 -17.34 -5.49
CA THR A 428 -0.69 -16.49 -4.47
C THR A 428 0.78 -16.83 -4.24
N ALA A 429 1.08 -18.10 -3.94
CA ALA A 429 2.44 -18.55 -3.65
C ALA A 429 3.37 -18.36 -4.87
N SER A 430 2.88 -18.58 -6.08
CA SER A 430 3.65 -18.39 -7.31
C SER A 430 3.97 -16.92 -7.58
N VAL A 431 2.99 -16.01 -7.40
CA VAL A 431 3.19 -14.57 -7.62
C VAL A 431 4.06 -13.95 -6.53
N VAL A 432 3.85 -14.31 -5.25
CA VAL A 432 4.74 -13.90 -4.15
C VAL A 432 6.18 -14.36 -4.43
N ALA A 433 6.35 -15.59 -4.93
CA ALA A 433 7.65 -16.11 -5.32
C ALA A 433 8.25 -15.44 -6.56
N TRP A 434 7.54 -14.56 -7.29
CA TRP A 434 8.16 -13.72 -8.32
C TRP A 434 9.13 -12.69 -7.71
N GLY A 435 8.89 -12.24 -6.48
CA GLY A 435 9.88 -11.47 -5.73
C GLY A 435 11.06 -12.37 -5.37
N GLU A 436 12.28 -12.06 -5.80
CA GLU A 436 13.42 -12.94 -5.51
C GLU A 436 13.69 -13.03 -3.99
N VAL A 437 13.35 -11.98 -3.22
CA VAL A 437 13.41 -11.98 -1.75
C VAL A 437 12.50 -13.04 -1.10
N PHE A 438 11.44 -13.46 -1.78
CA PHE A 438 10.48 -14.49 -1.33
C PHE A 438 10.52 -15.74 -2.19
N ARG A 439 11.63 -16.00 -2.89
CA ARG A 439 11.76 -17.12 -3.84
C ARG A 439 11.43 -18.49 -3.25
N LEU A 440 11.60 -18.66 -1.93
CA LEU A 440 11.24 -19.87 -1.17
C LEU A 440 9.73 -20.13 -1.10
N ALA A 441 8.88 -19.11 -1.27
CA ALA A 441 7.43 -19.26 -1.23
C ALA A 441 6.90 -20.24 -2.28
N ARG A 442 7.66 -20.48 -3.37
CA ARG A 442 7.31 -21.50 -4.38
C ARG A 442 7.20 -22.91 -3.80
N MET A 443 7.88 -23.20 -2.69
CA MET A 443 7.80 -24.50 -2.03
C MET A 443 6.41 -24.76 -1.41
N LEU A 444 5.63 -23.70 -1.15
CA LEU A 444 4.22 -23.85 -0.73
C LEU A 444 3.37 -24.51 -1.81
N ASN A 445 3.77 -24.43 -3.08
CA ASN A 445 3.07 -25.12 -4.17
C ASN A 445 3.17 -26.65 -4.06
N LEU A 446 4.19 -27.21 -3.38
CA LEU A 446 4.36 -28.66 -3.29
C LEU A 446 3.24 -29.35 -2.48
N PRO A 447 2.93 -28.94 -1.23
CA PRO A 447 1.79 -29.51 -0.51
C PRO A 447 0.45 -29.20 -1.20
N LEU A 448 0.29 -28.02 -1.81
CA LEU A 448 -0.93 -27.65 -2.54
C LEU A 448 -1.13 -28.52 -3.80
N ALA A 449 -0.06 -28.78 -4.54
CA ALA A 449 -0.05 -29.70 -5.68
C ALA A 449 -0.43 -31.12 -5.25
N GLY A 450 0.14 -31.61 -4.15
CA GLY A 450 -0.22 -32.90 -3.57
C GLY A 450 -1.71 -32.97 -3.19
N ALA A 451 -2.24 -31.91 -2.58
CA ALA A 451 -3.64 -31.82 -2.21
C ALA A 451 -4.57 -31.89 -3.44
N VAL A 452 -4.29 -31.14 -4.51
CA VAL A 452 -5.07 -31.17 -5.75
C VAL A 452 -4.94 -32.51 -6.49
N ALA A 453 -3.79 -33.16 -6.42
CA ALA A 453 -3.56 -34.44 -7.07
C ALA A 453 -4.27 -35.60 -6.37
N VAL A 454 -4.39 -35.57 -5.04
CA VAL A 454 -4.86 -36.70 -4.23
C VAL A 454 -6.28 -36.50 -3.71
N LEU A 455 -6.60 -35.33 -3.15
CA LEU A 455 -7.86 -35.15 -2.44
C LEU A 455 -9.10 -35.36 -3.32
N PRO A 456 -9.19 -34.95 -4.60
CA PRO A 456 -10.34 -35.25 -5.44
C PRO A 456 -10.58 -36.75 -5.69
N TRP A 457 -9.60 -37.62 -5.45
CA TRP A 457 -9.77 -39.07 -5.53
C TRP A 457 -10.39 -39.65 -4.28
N VAL A 458 -10.02 -39.10 -3.12
CA VAL A 458 -10.49 -39.50 -1.79
C VAL A 458 -11.84 -38.87 -1.48
N LEU A 459 -12.00 -37.61 -1.84
CA LEU A 459 -13.21 -36.81 -1.67
C LEU A 459 -14.13 -37.04 -2.87
N GLY A 460 -15.38 -37.44 -2.60
CA GLY A 460 -16.40 -37.57 -3.64
C GLY A 460 -16.76 -36.24 -4.31
N GLY A 461 -17.66 -36.30 -5.30
CA GLY A 461 -18.21 -35.11 -5.97
C GLY A 461 -17.53 -34.71 -7.28
N GLY A 462 -16.45 -35.38 -7.69
CA GLY A 462 -15.81 -35.19 -8.99
C GLY A 462 -15.90 -36.41 -9.91
N GLY A 463 -16.24 -36.19 -11.18
CA GLY A 463 -16.15 -37.22 -12.23
C GLY A 463 -14.71 -37.61 -12.53
N MET A 464 -14.51 -38.72 -13.25
CA MET A 464 -13.17 -39.25 -13.58
C MET A 464 -12.29 -38.20 -14.27
N MET A 465 -12.86 -37.40 -15.16
CA MET A 465 -12.13 -36.33 -15.86
C MET A 465 -11.56 -35.29 -14.89
N ALA A 466 -12.34 -34.83 -13.90
CA ALA A 466 -11.88 -33.86 -12.91
C ALA A 466 -10.75 -34.42 -12.04
N LYS A 467 -10.81 -35.70 -11.69
CA LYS A 467 -9.76 -36.39 -10.92
C LYS A 467 -8.45 -36.48 -11.70
N VAL A 468 -8.53 -36.84 -12.99
CA VAL A 468 -7.35 -36.89 -13.88
C VAL A 468 -6.78 -35.48 -14.11
N VAL A 469 -7.62 -34.48 -14.34
CA VAL A 469 -7.17 -33.08 -14.46
C VAL A 469 -6.48 -32.61 -13.19
N GLY A 470 -7.04 -32.88 -12.01
CA GLY A 470 -6.41 -32.57 -10.72
C GLY A 470 -5.05 -33.25 -10.55
N LEU A 471 -4.94 -34.54 -10.89
CA LEU A 471 -3.69 -35.28 -10.86
C LEU A 471 -2.62 -34.65 -11.77
N LEU A 472 -2.97 -34.43 -13.05
CA LEU A 472 -2.03 -33.87 -14.03
C LEU A 472 -1.61 -32.44 -13.67
N ALA A 473 -2.55 -31.60 -13.26
CA ALA A 473 -2.27 -30.23 -12.82
C ALA A 473 -1.41 -30.22 -11.55
N GLY A 474 -1.70 -31.08 -10.57
CA GLY A 474 -0.88 -31.21 -9.36
C GLY A 474 0.55 -31.63 -9.68
N VAL A 475 0.74 -32.68 -10.50
CA VAL A 475 2.09 -33.11 -10.93
C VAL A 475 2.82 -31.99 -11.68
N ALA A 476 2.14 -31.30 -12.60
CA ALA A 476 2.72 -30.18 -13.33
C ALA A 476 3.13 -29.04 -12.40
N VAL A 477 2.25 -28.60 -11.48
CA VAL A 477 2.56 -27.54 -10.51
C VAL A 477 3.74 -27.95 -9.62
N ALA A 478 3.80 -29.19 -9.15
CA ALA A 478 4.92 -29.68 -8.36
C ALA A 478 6.23 -29.60 -9.15
N ALA A 479 6.27 -30.16 -10.37
CA ALA A 479 7.45 -30.17 -11.22
C ALA A 479 7.93 -28.75 -11.58
N LEU A 480 7.01 -27.87 -11.96
CA LEU A 480 7.28 -26.49 -12.35
C LEU A 480 7.70 -25.59 -11.18
N SER A 481 7.40 -25.98 -9.94
CA SER A 481 7.77 -25.22 -8.73
C SER A 481 9.15 -25.57 -8.19
N LEU A 482 9.77 -26.68 -8.62
CA LEU A 482 11.12 -27.07 -8.18
C LEU A 482 12.23 -26.12 -8.69
N PRO A 483 12.27 -25.74 -9.99
CA PRO A 483 13.31 -24.87 -10.50
C PRO A 483 13.32 -23.51 -9.78
N ARG A 484 14.52 -23.05 -9.40
CA ARG A 484 14.72 -21.72 -8.79
C ARG A 484 14.38 -20.58 -9.72
N GLY A 485 14.64 -20.76 -11.02
CA GLY A 485 14.67 -19.66 -11.97
C GLY A 485 15.88 -18.74 -11.77
N PRO A 486 15.98 -17.68 -12.59
CA PRO A 486 17.12 -16.77 -12.55
C PRO A 486 17.06 -15.84 -11.33
N LYS A 487 18.21 -15.63 -10.71
CA LYS A 487 18.46 -14.54 -9.75
C LYS A 487 19.12 -13.39 -10.50
N ARG A 488 18.45 -12.24 -10.57
CA ARG A 488 18.90 -11.06 -11.33
C ARG A 488 19.54 -10.01 -10.44
N GLU A 489 19.17 -9.96 -9.17
CA GLU A 489 19.61 -8.91 -8.25
C GLU A 489 20.31 -9.53 -7.01
N SER A 490 21.09 -8.73 -6.29
CA SER A 490 21.73 -9.08 -5.02
C SER A 490 21.02 -8.34 -3.87
N TYR A 491 20.94 -8.99 -2.72
CA TYR A 491 20.20 -8.53 -1.53
C TYR A 491 21.09 -8.53 -0.27
N GLY A 492 22.40 -8.47 -0.45
CA GLY A 492 23.38 -8.51 0.63
C GLY A 492 23.24 -9.78 1.49
N SER A 493 23.07 -9.61 2.81
CA SER A 493 22.97 -10.76 3.73
C SER A 493 21.71 -11.62 3.56
N TRP A 494 20.72 -11.15 2.78
CA TRP A 494 19.49 -11.89 2.49
C TRP A 494 19.66 -12.91 1.37
N ASP A 495 20.75 -12.84 0.60
CA ASP A 495 21.04 -13.73 -0.53
C ASP A 495 20.95 -15.22 -0.17
N ARG A 496 21.24 -15.58 1.08
CA ARG A 496 21.13 -16.95 1.58
C ARG A 496 19.71 -17.52 1.52
N PHE A 497 18.68 -16.67 1.54
CA PHE A 497 17.26 -17.03 1.49
C PHE A 497 16.68 -16.98 0.08
N VAL A 498 17.43 -16.44 -0.89
CA VAL A 498 17.06 -16.46 -2.32
C VAL A 498 17.42 -17.83 -2.89
N ARG A 499 16.65 -18.85 -2.52
CA ARG A 499 16.86 -20.27 -2.86
C ARG A 499 15.61 -20.95 -3.37
#